data_AF-A0A530BQ81-F1
#
_entry.id   AF-A0A530BQ81-F1
#
_cell.length_a   1.000
_cell.length_b   1.000
_cell.length_c   1.000
_cell.angle_alpha   90.00
_cell.angle_beta   90.00
_cell.angle_gamma   90.00
#
_symmetry.space_group_name_H-M   'P 1'
#
loop_
_entity.id
_entity.type
_entity.pdbx_description
1 polymer ?
#
loop_
_entity_poly.entity_id
_entity_poly.type
_entity_poly.pdbx_seq_one_letter_code
_entity_poly.pdbx_strand_id
1 'polypeptide(L)'
;RIADEACACAGITARWRRVPLWPAMLVASAMEAMALALPGPPEPPVTRYGLGLFAYAQSLDLAKARRLLGWTPKVGFEQGLDRTFAGGGLA
;
A
#
# COMPACT_ATOMS: atom_id res chain seq x y z
N ARG A 1 3.17 10.10 -1.94
CA ARG A 1 3.94 10.39 -0.71
C ARG A 1 4.22 9.14 0.11
N ILE A 2 3.25 8.55 0.81
CA ILE A 2 3.49 7.35 1.65
C ILE A 2 4.15 6.21 0.86
N ALA A 3 3.61 5.85 -0.31
CA ALA A 3 4.19 4.81 -1.15
C ALA A 3 5.58 5.17 -1.67
N ASP A 4 5.84 6.44 -1.97
CA ASP A 4 7.16 6.90 -2.42
C ASP A 4 8.21 6.79 -1.30
N GLU A 5 7.86 7.22 -0.09
CA GLU A 5 8.72 7.14 1.11
C GLU A 5 8.98 5.68 1.49
N ALA A 6 7.95 4.82 1.47
CA ALA A 6 8.11 3.39 1.70
C ALA A 6 9.01 2.71 0.65
N CYS A 7 8.82 3.03 -0.64
CA CYS A 7 9.70 2.53 -1.70
C CYS A 7 11.15 3.00 -1.49
N ALA A 8 11.37 4.27 -1.11
CA ALA A 8 12.69 4.79 -0.83
C ALA A 8 13.36 4.05 0.35
N CYS A 9 12.64 3.82 1.45
CA CYS A 9 13.13 3.01 2.58
C CYS A 9 13.48 1.58 2.17
N ALA A 10 12.76 1.01 1.19
CA ALA A 10 13.01 -0.32 0.65
C ALA A 10 14.10 -0.36 -0.46
N GLY A 11 14.69 0.78 -0.84
CA GLY A 11 15.64 0.85 -1.96
C GLY A 11 15.02 0.67 -3.35
N ILE A 12 13.70 0.81 -3.47
CA ILE A 12 12.94 0.67 -4.72
C ILE A 12 12.68 2.05 -5.32
N THR A 13 12.97 2.22 -6.61
CA THR A 13 12.60 3.46 -7.32
C THR A 13 11.16 3.35 -7.85
N ALA A 14 10.24 4.10 -7.24
CA ALA A 14 8.83 4.11 -7.64
C ALA A 14 8.64 4.70 -9.05
N ARG A 15 7.84 4.01 -9.88
CA ARG A 15 7.50 4.46 -11.25
C ARG A 15 5.99 4.48 -11.43
N TRP A 16 5.40 5.67 -11.35
CA TRP A 16 3.98 5.85 -11.51
C TRP A 16 3.57 5.85 -12.99
N ARG A 17 2.53 5.07 -13.31
CA ARG A 17 1.87 5.10 -14.62
C ARG A 17 0.39 5.38 -14.45
N ARG A 18 -0.14 6.28 -15.28
CA ARG A 18 -1.57 6.52 -15.37
C ARG A 18 -2.20 5.40 -16.19
N VAL A 19 -3.10 4.65 -15.57
CA VAL A 19 -3.83 3.55 -16.20
C VAL A 19 -5.31 3.73 -15.85
N PRO A 20 -6.25 3.56 -16.80
CA PRO A 20 -7.67 3.61 -16.48
C PRO A 20 -8.02 2.46 -15.51
N LEU A 21 -8.77 2.78 -14.46
CA LEU A 21 -9.05 1.83 -13.38
C LEU A 21 -9.88 0.63 -13.86
N TRP A 22 -10.92 0.86 -14.67
CA TRP A 22 -11.85 -0.21 -15.04
C TRP A 22 -11.17 -1.38 -15.79
N PRO A 23 -10.37 -1.16 -16.84
CA PRO A 23 -9.60 -2.24 -17.46
C PRO A 23 -8.61 -2.89 -16.50
N ALA A 24 -7.94 -2.11 -15.64
CA ALA A 24 -7.01 -2.64 -14.65
C ALA A 24 -7.70 -3.58 -13.65
N MET A 25 -8.93 -3.25 -13.22
CA MET A 25 -9.74 -4.09 -12.34
C MET A 25 -10.11 -5.42 -12.99
N LEU A 26 -10.38 -5.45 -14.30
CA LEU A 26 -10.64 -6.71 -15.02
C LEU A 26 -9.39 -7.59 -15.07
N VAL A 27 -8.23 -7.01 -15.38
CA VAL A 27 -6.95 -7.74 -15.37
C VAL A 27 -6.67 -8.30 -13.98
N ALA A 28 -6.82 -7.50 -12.93
CA ALA A 28 -6.63 -7.96 -11.55
C ALA A 28 -7.62 -9.06 -11.16
N SER A 29 -8.88 -8.98 -11.59
CA SER A 29 -9.88 -10.04 -11.38
C SER A 29 -9.42 -11.38 -11.98
N ALA A 30 -8.92 -11.35 -13.22
CA ALA A 30 -8.43 -12.53 -13.90
C ALA A 30 -7.19 -13.13 -13.21
N MET A 31 -6.27 -12.27 -12.74
CA MET A 31 -5.07 -12.70 -12.02
C MET A 31 -5.41 -13.32 -10.65
N GLU A 32 -6.35 -12.74 -9.91
CA GLU A 32 -6.88 -13.33 -8.67
C GLU A 32 -7.54 -14.69 -8.93
N ALA A 33 -8.37 -14.82 -9.97
CA ALA A 33 -9.03 -16.07 -10.31
C ALA A 33 -8.02 -17.16 -10.71
N MET A 34 -6.98 -16.80 -11.47
CA MET A 34 -5.90 -17.72 -11.85
C MET A 34 -5.11 -18.19 -10.63
N ALA A 35 -4.75 -17.27 -9.72
CA ALA A 35 -4.07 -17.59 -8.48
C ALA A 35 -4.87 -18.59 -7.63
N LEU A 36 -6.18 -18.41 -7.52
CA LEU A 36 -7.04 -19.32 -6.77
C LEU A 36 -7.23 -20.69 -7.43
N ALA A 37 -7.11 -20.77 -8.76
CA ALA A 37 -7.27 -22.02 -9.50
C ALA A 37 -6.01 -22.90 -9.49
N LEU A 38 -4.83 -22.32 -9.19
CA LEU A 38 -3.56 -23.05 -9.14
C LEU A 38 -3.39 -23.79 -7.79
N PRO A 39 -2.72 -24.95 -7.77
CA PRO A 39 -2.37 -25.64 -6.53
C PRO A 39 -1.49 -24.77 -5.61
N GLY A 40 -1.78 -24.78 -4.31
CA GLY A 40 -1.06 -23.98 -3.31
C GLY A 40 -1.26 -22.46 -3.42
N PRO A 41 -2.46 -21.98 -3.81
CA PRO A 41 -2.78 -20.66 -4.35
C PRO A 41 -1.68 -19.59 -4.22
N PRO A 42 -0.88 -19.34 -5.27
CA PRO A 42 0.17 -18.33 -5.21
C PRO A 42 -0.41 -16.93 -5.04
N GLU A 43 0.38 -16.01 -4.52
CA GLU A 43 -0.05 -14.61 -4.42
C GLU A 43 -0.17 -13.97 -5.82
N PRO A 44 -1.33 -13.40 -6.18
CA PRO A 44 -1.47 -12.73 -7.47
C PRO A 44 -0.60 -11.46 -7.50
N PRO A 45 0.12 -11.16 -8.60
CA PRO A 45 0.99 -9.98 -8.67
C PRO A 45 0.26 -8.65 -8.49
N VAL A 46 -1.03 -8.60 -8.77
CA VAL A 46 -1.89 -7.46 -8.49
C VAL A 46 -3.27 -7.96 -8.09
N THR A 47 -3.85 -7.31 -7.08
CA THR A 47 -5.23 -7.55 -6.63
C THR A 47 -6.10 -6.34 -6.96
N ARG A 48 -7.40 -6.58 -7.07
CA ARG A 48 -8.40 -5.51 -7.15
C ARG A 48 -8.34 -4.61 -5.93
N TYR A 49 -8.08 -5.19 -4.76
CA TYR A 49 -7.90 -4.45 -3.51
C TYR A 49 -6.70 -3.50 -3.59
N GLY A 50 -5.54 -4.00 -4.07
CA GLY A 50 -4.34 -3.18 -4.27
C GLY A 50 -4.59 -2.02 -5.24
N LEU A 51 -5.25 -2.28 -6.37
CA LEU A 51 -5.64 -1.21 -7.30
C LEU A 51 -6.57 -0.18 -6.65
N GLY A 52 -7.57 -0.63 -5.88
CA GLY A 52 -8.47 0.25 -5.16
C GLY A 52 -7.76 1.16 -4.17
N LEU A 53 -6.74 0.64 -3.47
CA LEU A 53 -5.93 1.40 -2.52
C LEU A 53 -5.17 2.56 -3.19
N PHE A 54 -4.70 2.36 -4.43
CA PHE A 54 -4.00 3.39 -5.21
C PHE A 54 -4.93 4.29 -6.04
N ALA A 55 -6.14 3.84 -6.36
CA ALA A 55 -7.09 4.60 -7.16
C ALA A 55 -7.75 5.76 -6.40
N TYR A 56 -7.84 5.67 -5.08
CA TYR A 56 -8.57 6.63 -4.25
C TYR A 56 -7.69 7.17 -3.12
N ALA A 57 -7.86 8.45 -2.80
CA ALA A 57 -7.17 9.08 -1.69
C ALA A 57 -7.59 8.47 -0.34
N GLN A 58 -6.67 7.80 0.34
CA GLN A 58 -6.88 7.20 1.66
C GLN A 58 -6.46 8.18 2.76
N SER A 59 -7.24 9.23 2.99
CA SER A 59 -6.97 10.19 4.06
C SER A 59 -7.87 9.95 5.26
N LEU A 60 -7.27 9.72 6.42
CA LEU A 60 -7.97 9.73 7.71
C LEU A 60 -7.60 10.99 8.47
N ASP A 61 -8.57 11.88 8.70
CA ASP A 61 -8.36 13.06 9.54
C ASP A 61 -8.44 12.68 11.02
N LEU A 62 -7.33 12.89 11.72
CA LEU A 62 -7.18 12.62 13.15
C LEU A 62 -7.49 13.84 14.03
N ALA A 63 -7.94 14.96 13.45
CA ALA A 63 -8.25 16.19 14.19
C ALA A 63 -9.31 15.96 15.26
N LYS A 64 -10.34 15.13 14.97
CA LYS A 64 -11.37 14.79 15.96
C LYS A 64 -10.79 14.03 17.15
N ALA A 65 -9.91 13.06 16.91
CA ALA A 65 -9.24 12.30 17.97
C ALA A 65 -8.35 13.21 18.81
N ARG A 66 -7.61 14.13 18.18
CA ARG A 66 -6.78 15.12 18.89
C ARG A 66 -7.62 16.03 19.79
N ARG A 67 -8.73 16.56 19.29
CA ARG A 67 -9.60 17.47 20.05
C ARG A 67 -10.31 16.77 21.21
N LEU A 68 -10.86 15.58 20.99
CA LEU A 68 -11.72 14.93 21.99
C LEU A 68 -10.94 14.06 22.98
N LEU A 69 -9.81 13.50 22.56
CA LEU A 69 -9.06 12.53 23.36
C LEU A 69 -7.68 13.04 23.77
N GLY A 70 -7.30 14.26 23.37
CA GLY A 70 -5.91 14.72 23.51
C GLY A 70 -4.92 13.83 22.75
N TRP A 71 -5.39 13.08 21.75
CA TRP A 71 -4.58 12.06 21.11
C TRP A 71 -3.40 12.67 20.35
N THR A 72 -2.22 12.11 20.60
CA THR A 72 -0.99 12.38 19.87
C THR A 72 -0.30 11.06 19.51
N PRO A 73 0.29 10.95 18.31
CA PRO A 73 1.00 9.74 17.93
C PRO A 73 2.24 9.56 18.81
N LYS A 74 2.38 8.39 19.44
CA LYS A 74 3.58 8.04 20.24
C LYS A 74 4.83 7.84 19.37
N VAL A 75 4.62 7.50 18.11
CA VAL A 75 5.66 7.30 17.09
C VAL A 75 5.30 8.19 15.91
N GLY A 76 6.20 9.10 15.54
CA GLY A 76 6.03 9.95 14.37
C GLY A 76 6.03 9.13 13.08
N PHE A 77 5.50 9.70 11.99
CA PHE A 77 5.38 8.96 10.74
C PHE A 77 6.73 8.48 10.18
N GLU A 78 7.70 9.39 10.03
CA GLU A 78 9.06 9.07 9.55
C GLU A 78 9.76 8.03 10.43
N GLN A 79 9.73 8.23 11.75
CA GLN A 79 10.27 7.24 12.70
C GLN A 79 9.57 5.89 12.59
N GLY A 80 8.26 5.88 12.31
CA GLY A 80 7.49 4.67 12.08
C GLY A 80 8.00 3.91 10.86
N LEU A 81 8.19 4.61 9.73
CA LEU A 81 8.77 4.04 8.51
C LEU A 81 10.17 3.48 8.79
N ASP A 82 11.06 4.26 9.40
CA ASP A 82 12.42 3.81 9.74
C ASP A 82 12.38 2.51 10.56
N ARG A 83 11.55 2.44 11.59
CA ARG A 83 11.42 1.23 12.43
C ARG A 83 10.89 0.02 11.66
N THR A 84 9.95 0.24 10.73
CA THR A 84 9.37 -0.85 9.92
C THR A 84 10.40 -1.42 8.94
N PHE A 85 11.24 -0.58 8.33
CA PHE A 85 12.21 -1.01 7.32
C PHE A 85 13.62 -1.30 7.88
N ALA A 86 13.93 -0.93 9.12
CA ALA A 86 15.24 -1.14 9.76
C ALA A 86 15.72 -2.60 9.80
N GLY A 87 14.82 -3.58 9.74
CA GLY A 87 15.15 -5.01 9.71
C GLY A 87 15.12 -5.68 8.33
N GLY A 88 14.81 -4.92 7.27
CA GLY A 88 14.40 -5.48 5.98
C GLY A 88 15.01 -4.77 4.77
N GLY A 89 16.29 -4.39 4.86
CA GLY A 89 17.06 -4.18 3.65
C GLY A 89 17.06 -5.49 2.86
N LEU A 90 16.45 -5.49 1.68
CA LEU A 90 16.43 -6.64 0.77
C LEU A 90 17.86 -7.16 0.61
N ALA A 91 18.13 -8.35 1.15
CA ALA A 91 19.28 -9.16 0.80
C ALA A 91 19.10 -9.73 -0.62
#